data_AF-A0A840SS22-F1
#
_entry.id   AF-A0A840SS22-F1
#
_cell.length_a   1.000
_cell.length_b   1.000
_cell.length_c   1.000
_cell.angle_alpha   90.00
_cell.angle_beta   90.00
_cell.angle_gamma   90.00
#
_symmetry.space_group_name_H-M   'P 1'
#
loop_
_entity.id
_entity.type
_entity.pdbx_description
1 polymer ?
#
loop_
_entity_poly.entity_id
_entity_poly.type
_entity_poly.pdbx_seq_one_letter_code
_entity_poly.pdbx_strand_id
1 'polypeptide(L)'
;MSDVFTLLVVVGRGPSDDLPSDATGAELLCYATGNDEAEAVRETVNVLRAADLRPLDVTGYGSLAERETEGEVSDEERDLIERCRRENAVIVAEFTPIYGERVIH
;
A
#
# COMPACT_ATOMS: atom_id res chain seq x y z
N MET A 1 -14.47 -13.93 5.95
CA MET A 1 -14.66 -12.89 4.92
C MET A 1 -13.44 -12.03 5.00
N SER A 2 -12.73 -11.80 3.90
CA SER A 2 -11.59 -10.87 3.89
C SER A 2 -12.08 -9.44 4.08
N ASP A 3 -11.30 -8.70 4.87
CA ASP A 3 -11.41 -7.26 5.05
C ASP A 3 -10.41 -6.55 4.15
N VAL A 4 -10.48 -5.22 4.07
CA VAL A 4 -9.53 -4.38 3.35
C VAL A 4 -8.78 -3.51 4.35
N PHE A 5 -7.46 -3.58 4.31
CA PHE A 5 -6.57 -2.82 5.18
C PHE A 5 -5.94 -1.67 4.40
N THR A 6 -5.75 -0.54 5.07
CA THR A 6 -4.99 0.59 4.53
C THR A 6 -3.55 0.47 5.02
N LEU A 7 -2.60 0.36 4.10
CA LEU A 7 -1.19 0.18 4.39
C LEU A 7 -0.39 1.29 3.71
N LEU A 8 0.47 1.98 4.44
CA LEU A 8 1.53 2.79 3.85
C LEU A 8 2.76 1.93 3.72
N VAL A 9 3.20 1.71 2.48
CA VAL A 9 4.41 0.94 2.18
C VAL A 9 5.47 1.89 1.68
N VAL A 10 6.64 1.84 2.30
CA VAL A 10 7.80 2.56 1.80
C VAL A 10 8.66 1.61 1.00
N VAL A 11 8.93 1.96 -0.25
CA VAL A 11 9.81 1.20 -1.15
C VAL A 11 11.09 1.98 -1.45
N GLY A 12 12.19 1.26 -1.61
CA GLY A 12 13.48 1.85 -2.00
C GLY A 12 13.83 1.60 -3.48
N ARG A 13 14.79 2.37 -4.00
CA ARG A 13 15.28 2.22 -5.38
C ARG A 13 15.88 0.85 -5.69
N GLY A 14 15.27 0.08 -6.58
CA GLY A 14 15.78 -1.12 -7.22
C GLY A 14 16.23 -0.91 -8.68
N PRO A 15 16.85 -1.93 -9.29
CA PRO A 15 17.31 -1.88 -10.68
C PRO A 15 16.17 -1.94 -11.71
N SER A 16 15.01 -2.51 -11.35
CA SER A 16 13.85 -2.75 -12.23
C SER A 16 12.54 -2.29 -11.58
N ASP A 17 12.60 -1.29 -10.72
CA ASP A 17 11.51 -0.88 -9.84
C ASP A 17 10.48 0.08 -10.47
N ASP A 18 10.66 0.42 -11.76
CA ASP A 18 9.87 1.39 -12.53
C ASP A 18 9.65 2.75 -11.84
N LEU A 19 10.43 3.08 -10.79
CA LEU A 19 10.35 4.35 -10.11
C LEU A 19 10.89 5.46 -11.05
N PRO A 20 10.32 6.68 -10.98
CA PRO A 20 10.81 7.83 -11.74
C PRO A 20 12.33 7.99 -11.66
N SER A 21 12.95 8.48 -12.73
CA SER A 21 14.38 8.81 -12.71
C SER A 21 14.67 9.78 -11.55
N ASP A 22 15.82 9.60 -10.90
CA ASP A 22 16.27 10.36 -9.73
C ASP A 22 15.49 10.14 -8.43
N ALA A 23 14.43 9.32 -8.43
CA ALA A 23 13.78 8.89 -7.19
C ALA A 23 14.67 7.91 -6.41
N THR A 24 14.80 8.11 -5.10
CA THR A 24 15.51 7.21 -4.17
C THR A 24 14.59 6.14 -3.57
N GLY A 25 13.28 6.32 -3.70
CA GLY A 25 12.23 5.43 -3.23
C GLY A 25 10.84 5.99 -3.52
N ALA A 26 9.80 5.41 -2.93
CA ALA A 26 8.44 5.93 -2.96
C ALA A 26 7.68 5.55 -1.68
N GLU A 27 6.73 6.40 -1.29
CA GLU A 27 5.64 6.06 -0.38
C GLU A 27 4.43 5.61 -1.22
N LEU A 28 3.90 4.43 -0.90
CA LEU A 28 2.75 3.83 -1.56
C LEU A 28 1.63 3.69 -0.54
N LEU A 29 0.52 4.39 -0.74
CA LEU A 29 -0.70 4.11 0.01
C LEU A 29 -1.42 2.97 -0.69
N CYS A 30 -1.57 1.85 0.00
CA CYS A 30 -2.11 0.62 -0.53
C CYS A 30 -3.40 0.22 0.19
N TYR A 31 -4.41 -0.19 -0.57
CA TYR A 31 -5.52 -1.00 -0.06
C TYR A 31 -5.25 -2.46 -0.33
N ALA A 32 -5.23 -3.28 0.71
CA ALA A 32 -4.88 -4.70 0.61
C ALA A 32 -5.94 -5.58 1.27
N THR A 33 -6.39 -6.62 0.56
CA THR A 33 -7.26 -7.62 1.16
C THR A 33 -6.49 -8.55 2.11
N GLY A 34 -7.10 -8.90 3.24
CA GLY A 34 -6.58 -9.92 4.16
C GLY A 34 -7.65 -10.42 5.14
N ASN A 35 -7.43 -11.56 5.78
CA ASN A 35 -8.27 -11.98 6.91
C ASN A 35 -7.85 -11.28 8.21
N ASP A 36 -6.58 -10.90 8.31
CA ASP A 36 -6.03 -10.04 9.34
C ASP A 36 -4.96 -9.10 8.75
N GLU A 37 -4.54 -8.10 9.51
CA GLU A 37 -3.57 -7.10 9.05
C GLU A 37 -2.22 -7.73 8.72
N ALA A 38 -1.78 -8.72 9.53
CA ALA A 38 -0.49 -9.37 9.31
C ALA A 38 -0.45 -10.16 7.99
N GLU A 39 -1.56 -10.76 7.59
CA GLU A 39 -1.74 -11.35 6.26
C GLU A 39 -1.72 -10.30 5.16
N ALA A 40 -2.50 -9.22 5.29
CA ALA A 40 -2.50 -8.14 4.31
C ALA A 40 -1.08 -7.55 4.10
N VAL A 41 -0.31 -7.38 5.18
CA VAL A 41 1.10 -6.94 5.13
C VAL A 41 1.97 -7.95 4.37
N ARG A 42 1.92 -9.24 4.70
CA ARG A 42 2.71 -10.27 4.00
C ARG A 42 2.39 -10.32 2.51
N GLU A 43 1.12 -10.36 2.16
CA GLU A 43 0.70 -10.46 0.77
C GLU A 43 1.06 -9.20 -0.02
N THR A 44 0.92 -8.02 0.58
CA THR A 44 1.39 -6.76 -0.02
C THR A 44 2.89 -6.80 -0.29
N VAL A 45 3.70 -7.25 0.67
CA VAL A 45 5.15 -7.40 0.46
C VAL A 45 5.45 -8.40 -0.67
N ASN A 46 4.74 -9.53 -0.72
CA ASN A 46 4.92 -10.53 -1.78
C ASN A 46 4.59 -9.98 -3.16
N VAL A 47 3.45 -9.29 -3.31
CA VAL A 47 3.00 -8.68 -4.57
C VAL A 47 3.99 -7.62 -5.05
N LEU A 48 4.42 -6.72 -4.16
CA LEU A 48 5.36 -5.66 -4.53
C LEU A 48 6.73 -6.23 -4.94
N ARG A 49 7.22 -7.27 -4.26
CA ARG A 49 8.46 -7.97 -4.66
C ARG A 49 8.32 -8.67 -6.00
N ALA A 50 7.16 -9.25 -6.30
CA ALA A 50 6.88 -9.87 -7.59
C ALA A 50 6.83 -8.83 -8.73
N ALA A 51 6.60 -7.56 -8.40
CA ALA A 51 6.68 -6.41 -9.30
C ALA A 51 8.05 -5.69 -9.26
N ASP A 52 9.11 -6.36 -8.78
CA ASP A 52 10.48 -5.83 -8.70
C ASP A 52 10.67 -4.57 -7.82
N LEU A 53 9.67 -4.20 -7.04
CA LEU A 53 9.78 -3.16 -6.01
C LEU A 53 10.48 -3.71 -4.77
N ARG A 54 11.14 -2.82 -4.01
CA ARG A 54 11.83 -3.16 -2.76
C ARG A 54 11.14 -2.56 -1.54
N PRO A 55 10.14 -3.23 -0.93
CA PRO A 55 9.57 -2.82 0.35
C PRO A 55 10.67 -2.73 1.42
N LEU A 56 10.67 -1.60 2.15
CA LEU A 56 11.57 -1.30 3.26
C LEU A 56 10.81 -1.32 4.58
N ASP A 57 9.67 -0.63 4.63
CA ASP A 57 8.79 -0.55 5.80
C ASP A 57 7.32 -0.63 5.38
N VAL A 58 6.47 -1.14 6.28
CA VAL A 58 5.02 -1.21 6.10
C VAL A 58 4.35 -0.77 7.39
N THR A 59 3.56 0.28 7.31
CA THR A 59 2.74 0.80 8.41
C THR A 59 1.26 0.57 8.12
N GLY A 60 0.55 -0.05 9.05
CA GLY A 60 -0.91 -0.24 8.96
C GLY A 60 -1.69 0.94 9.55
N TYR A 61 -2.75 1.34 8.86
CA TYR A 61 -3.71 2.37 9.26
C TYR A 61 -5.09 1.78 9.60
N GLY A 62 -5.12 0.49 9.94
CA GLY A 62 -6.35 -0.22 10.29
C GLY A 62 -7.16 -0.73 9.09
N SER A 63 -8.24 -1.42 9.44
CA SER A 63 -9.23 -1.98 8.53
C SER A 63 -10.20 -0.91 8.03
N LEU A 64 -10.88 -1.20 6.92
CA LEU A 64 -11.97 -0.36 6.42
C LEU A 64 -13.03 -0.14 7.50
N ALA A 65 -13.43 -1.19 8.21
CA ALA A 65 -14.48 -1.10 9.23
C ALA A 65 -14.13 -0.13 10.37
N GLU A 66 -12.86 -0.11 10.78
CA GLU A 66 -12.35 0.83 11.79
C GLU A 66 -12.39 2.27 11.25
N ARG A 67 -11.82 2.51 10.05
CA ARG A 67 -11.79 3.84 9.42
C ARG A 67 -13.19 4.39 9.10
N GLU A 68 -14.14 3.53 8.72
CA GLU A 68 -15.54 3.91 8.49
C GLU A 68 -16.23 4.37 9.77
N THR A 69 -15.91 3.72 10.90
CA THR A 69 -16.45 4.09 12.22
C THR A 69 -15.94 5.46 12.65
N GLU A 70 -14.71 5.81 12.27
CA GLU A 70 -14.07 7.10 12.55
C GLU A 70 -14.45 8.21 11.54
N GLY A 71 -15.13 7.85 10.44
CA GLY A 71 -15.56 8.79 9.40
C GLY A 71 -14.43 9.25 8.48
N GLU A 72 -13.35 8.47 8.37
CA GLU A 72 -12.13 8.82 7.64
C GLU A 72 -12.08 8.30 6.19
N VAL A 73 -13.20 7.77 5.67
CA VAL A 73 -13.26 7.15 4.33
C VAL A 73 -14.12 8.03 3.41
N SER A 74 -13.46 8.60 2.40
CA SER A 74 -14.14 9.36 1.34
C SER A 74 -14.80 8.44 0.30
N ASP A 75 -15.70 8.99 -0.51
CA ASP A 75 -16.40 8.21 -1.55
C ASP A 75 -15.46 7.69 -2.65
N GLU A 76 -14.40 8.44 -2.97
CA GLU A 76 -13.37 8.00 -3.93
C GLU A 76 -12.58 6.79 -3.43
N GLU A 77 -12.30 6.74 -2.12
CA GLU A 77 -11.66 5.60 -1.49
C GLU A 77 -12.57 4.37 -1.49
N ARG A 78 -13.89 4.55 -1.28
CA ARG A 78 -14.85 3.43 -1.26
C ARG A 78 -14.84 2.63 -2.55
N ASP A 79 -14.82 3.29 -3.71
CA ASP A 79 -14.80 2.61 -5.01
C ASP A 79 -13.52 1.78 -5.19
N LEU A 80 -12.36 2.32 -4.79
CA LEU A 80 -11.09 1.60 -4.83
C LEU A 80 -11.07 0.42 -3.85
N ILE A 81 -11.61 0.60 -2.66
CA ILE A 81 -11.67 -0.42 -1.62
C ILE A 81 -12.62 -1.55 -2.01
N GLU A 82 -13.78 -1.24 -2.59
CA GLU A 82 -14.71 -2.26 -3.07
C GLU A 82 -14.10 -3.03 -4.25
N ARG A 83 -13.38 -2.36 -5.16
CA ARG A 83 -12.60 -3.03 -6.20
C ARG A 83 -11.53 -3.95 -5.62
N CYS A 84 -10.77 -3.47 -4.63
CA CYS A 84 -9.74 -4.25 -3.93
C CYS A 84 -10.35 -5.55 -3.37
N ARG A 85 -11.48 -5.43 -2.66
CA ARG A 85 -12.21 -6.54 -2.09
C ARG A 85 -12.70 -7.53 -3.14
N ARG A 86 -13.31 -7.03 -4.22
CA ARG A 86 -13.87 -7.86 -5.30
C ARG A 86 -12.79 -8.65 -6.04
N GLU A 87 -11.61 -8.07 -6.20
CA GLU A 87 -10.51 -8.65 -6.98
C GLU A 87 -9.51 -9.45 -6.12
N ASN A 88 -9.66 -9.41 -4.79
CA ASN A 88 -8.70 -9.99 -3.84
C ASN A 88 -7.27 -9.52 -4.15
N ALA A 89 -7.13 -8.19 -4.24
CA ALA A 89 -5.97 -7.53 -4.80
C ALA A 89 -5.24 -6.65 -3.77
N VAL A 90 -4.09 -6.14 -4.21
CA VAL A 90 -3.40 -5.01 -3.58
C VAL A 90 -3.48 -3.86 -4.58
N ILE A 91 -4.12 -2.76 -4.18
CA ILE A 91 -4.30 -1.57 -5.02
C ILE A 91 -3.46 -0.44 -4.45
N VAL A 92 -2.55 0.11 -5.25
CA VAL A 92 -1.87 1.37 -4.94
C VAL A 92 -2.84 2.51 -5.21
N ALA A 93 -3.30 3.16 -4.15
CA ALA A 93 -4.22 4.31 -4.19
C ALA A 93 -3.46 5.62 -4.43
N GLU A 94 -2.31 5.79 -3.78
CA GLU A 94 -1.42 6.93 -3.96
C GLU A 94 0.02 6.46 -4.18
N PHE A 95 0.72 7.13 -5.08
CA PHE A 95 2.12 6.90 -5.39
C PHE A 95 2.88 8.22 -5.24
N THR A 96 3.72 8.30 -4.22
CA THR A 96 4.47 9.52 -3.87
C THR A 96 5.97 9.24 -3.96
N PRO A 97 6.63 9.60 -5.07
CA PRO A 97 8.06 9.38 -5.23
C PRO A 97 8.88 10.24 -4.27
N ILE A 98 9.98 9.67 -3.77
CA ILE A 98 10.92 10.30 -2.86
C ILE A 98 12.17 10.70 -3.65
N TYR A 99 12.60 11.96 -3.50
CA TYR A 99 13.80 12.49 -4.16
C TYR A 99 14.82 13.00 -3.13
N GLY A 100 16.11 12.87 -3.44
CA GLY A 100 17.21 13.38 -2.60
C GLY A 100 17.42 12.64 -1.26
N GLU A 101 18.06 13.30 -0.28
CA GLU A 101 18.37 12.78 1.06
C GLU A 101 17.17 12.79 2.03
N ARG A 102 15.95 12.52 1.55
CA ARG A 102 14.85 12.32 2.51
C ARG A 102 15.11 10.97 3.20
N VAL A 103 15.49 11.04 4.48
CA VAL A 103 15.75 9.85 5.30
C VAL A 103 14.48 9.04 5.39
N ILE A 104 14.56 7.83 4.87
CA ILE A 104 13.54 6.81 5.01
C ILE A 104 13.73 6.23 6.42
N HIS A 105 12.79 6.47 7.32
CA HIS A 105 12.88 6.06 8.72
C HIS A 105 12.88 4.53 8.87
#